data_AF-A0A847BJE2-F1
#
_entry.id   AF-A0A847BJE2-F1
#
_cell.length_a   1.000
_cell.length_b   1.000
_cell.length_c   1.000
_cell.angle_alpha   90.00
_cell.angle_beta   90.00
_cell.angle_gamma   90.00
#
_symmetry.space_group_name_H-M   'P 1'
#
loop_
_entity.id
_entity.type
_entity.pdbx_description
1 polymer ?
#
loop_
_entity_poly.entity_id
_entity_poly.type
_entity_poly.pdbx_seq_one_letter_code
_entity_poly.pdbx_strand_id
1 'polypeptide(L)'
;DIYSPCDCLVAWALSSADGVYINESERIMTLIRTAEDDVLVEALVHMDDIHRIEPNQQAYVTLANANQPIRARVRNVALDVERQPRAGFPDWVRQQQNVASVLLIPEEPLPADNVGMPVDVRFAEAPLLTAVSERIWQGVSSIARLGGNAYRSVMEDDDEITNES
;
A
#
# COMPACT_ATOMS: atom_id res chain seq x y z
N ASP A 1 -30.79 27.30 -7.76
CA ASP A 1 -30.19 25.96 -7.81
C ASP A 1 -28.67 26.05 -7.82
N ILE A 2 -28.01 25.14 -7.11
CA ILE A 2 -26.54 25.07 -7.03
C ILE A 2 -26.14 23.76 -7.71
N TYR A 3 -25.20 23.84 -8.66
CA TYR A 3 -24.70 22.69 -9.42
C TYR A 3 -23.26 22.39 -9.01
N SER A 4 -22.84 21.13 -9.11
CA SER A 4 -21.43 20.80 -8.93
C SER A 4 -20.63 21.40 -10.10
N PRO A 5 -19.41 21.91 -9.86
CA PRO A 5 -18.53 22.41 -10.91
C PRO A 5 -17.73 21.28 -11.59
N CYS A 6 -17.94 20.03 -11.19
CA CYS A 6 -17.13 18.87 -11.54
C CYS A 6 -17.90 17.56 -11.35
N ASP A 7 -17.42 16.51 -12.01
CA ASP A 7 -17.70 15.13 -11.63
C ASP A 7 -16.97 14.84 -10.32
N CYS A 8 -17.73 14.84 -9.23
CA CYS A 8 -17.21 14.94 -7.88
C CYS A 8 -18.02 14.09 -6.90
N LEU A 9 -17.32 13.53 -5.91
CA LEU A 9 -17.94 12.83 -4.79
C LEU A 9 -18.27 13.84 -3.68
N VAL A 10 -19.50 13.76 -3.16
CA VAL A 10 -19.94 14.60 -2.03
C VAL A 10 -19.36 14.04 -0.74
N ALA A 11 -18.26 14.63 -0.26
CA ALA A 11 -17.60 14.21 0.98
C ALA A 11 -18.39 14.66 2.23
N TRP A 12 -19.05 15.81 2.11
CA TRP A 12 -19.90 16.35 3.16
C TRP A 12 -20.90 17.33 2.56
N ALA A 13 -22.11 17.37 3.08
CA ALA A 13 -23.12 18.37 2.72
C ALA A 13 -23.89 18.81 3.96
N LEU A 14 -24.20 20.10 4.02
CA LEU A 14 -25.12 20.65 4.99
C LEU A 14 -26.54 20.26 4.60
N SER A 15 -27.16 19.39 5.39
CA SER A 15 -28.58 19.10 5.24
C SER A 15 -29.39 20.27 5.82
N SER A 16 -30.18 20.94 4.99
CA SER A 16 -31.10 22.02 5.40
C SER A 16 -32.55 21.57 5.26
N ALA A 17 -32.94 20.55 6.03
CA ALA A 17 -34.32 20.06 6.02
C ALA A 17 -35.34 21.11 6.55
N ASP A 18 -34.90 22.12 7.30
CA ASP A 18 -35.79 23.01 8.07
C ASP A 18 -35.60 24.52 7.81
N GLY A 19 -35.32 24.94 6.56
CA GLY A 19 -35.29 26.37 6.22
C GLY A 19 -34.11 27.14 6.84
N VAL A 20 -32.97 26.46 7.00
CA VAL A 20 -31.72 27.03 7.52
C VAL A 20 -31.28 28.21 6.65
N TYR A 21 -31.12 29.38 7.27
CA TYR A 21 -30.54 30.55 6.61
C TYR A 21 -29.03 30.34 6.46
N ILE A 22 -28.55 30.36 5.23
CA ILE A 22 -27.14 30.20 4.89
C ILE A 22 -26.60 31.57 4.52
N ASN A 23 -25.54 32.00 5.19
CA ASN A 23 -24.90 33.28 4.88
C ASN A 23 -24.04 33.18 3.63
N GLU A 24 -23.77 34.32 3.00
CA GLU A 24 -22.79 34.40 1.93
C GLU A 24 -21.41 33.94 2.45
N SER A 25 -20.72 33.11 1.67
CA SER A 25 -19.46 32.44 2.02
C SER A 25 -19.55 31.32 3.08
N GLU A 26 -20.74 30.96 3.55
CA GLU A 26 -20.90 29.80 4.42
C GLU A 26 -20.71 28.50 3.61
N ARG A 27 -19.89 27.58 4.14
CA ARG A 27 -19.59 26.32 3.46
C ARG A 27 -20.77 25.35 3.63
N ILE A 28 -21.44 25.06 2.53
CA ILE A 28 -22.60 24.16 2.48
C ILE A 28 -22.27 22.75 1.98
N MET A 29 -21.12 22.57 1.33
CA MET A 29 -20.73 21.28 0.75
C MET A 29 -19.22 21.21 0.59
N THR A 30 -18.67 20.00 0.69
CA THR A 30 -17.29 19.69 0.31
C THR A 30 -17.33 18.63 -0.78
N LEU A 31 -16.73 18.96 -1.92
CA LEU A 31 -16.67 18.10 -3.11
C LEU A 31 -15.23 17.63 -3.30
N ILE A 32 -15.06 16.32 -3.54
CA ILE A 32 -13.78 15.73 -3.91
C ILE A 32 -13.82 15.47 -5.41
N ARG A 33 -12.84 15.99 -6.15
CA ARG A 33 -12.68 15.68 -7.57
C ARG A 33 -12.37 14.21 -7.74
N THR A 34 -13.10 13.57 -8.64
CA THR A 34 -12.94 12.15 -8.95
C THR A 34 -12.82 11.92 -10.44
N ALA A 35 -12.24 12.88 -11.18
CA ALA A 35 -11.77 12.58 -12.53
C ALA A 35 -10.76 11.43 -12.45
N GLU A 36 -10.73 10.57 -13.47
CA GLU A 36 -9.97 9.31 -13.43
C GLU A 36 -8.47 9.54 -13.11
N ASP A 37 -7.92 10.69 -13.50
CA ASP A 37 -6.52 11.09 -13.29
C ASP A 37 -6.24 11.69 -11.90
N ASP A 38 -7.28 12.04 -11.14
CA ASP A 38 -7.17 12.74 -9.85
C ASP A 38 -7.21 11.78 -8.65
N VAL A 39 -7.55 10.50 -8.85
CA VAL A 39 -7.68 9.52 -7.77
C VAL A 39 -6.29 9.01 -7.36
N LEU A 40 -5.85 9.41 -6.18
CA LEU A 40 -4.61 8.94 -5.55
C LEU A 40 -4.90 7.77 -4.61
N VAL A 41 -3.85 7.01 -4.30
CA VAL A 41 -3.89 6.00 -3.26
C VAL A 41 -3.12 6.48 -2.05
N GLU A 42 -3.73 6.40 -0.88
CA GLU A 42 -3.10 6.71 0.40
C GLU A 42 -2.83 5.41 1.16
N ALA A 43 -1.58 5.24 1.61
CA ALA A 43 -1.17 4.13 2.45
C ALA A 43 -0.60 4.65 3.77
N LEU A 44 -1.06 4.10 4.89
CA LEU A 44 -0.50 4.39 6.20
C LEU A 44 0.63 3.39 6.50
N VAL A 45 1.83 3.92 6.74
CA VAL A 45 3.04 3.13 6.99
C VAL A 45 3.56 3.46 8.38
N HIS A 46 4.00 2.44 9.14
CA HIS A 46 4.61 2.67 10.45
C HIS A 46 5.90 3.50 10.30
N MET A 47 6.14 4.43 11.23
CA MET A 47 7.33 5.30 11.19
C MET A 47 8.64 4.53 11.21
N ASP A 48 8.66 3.32 11.80
CA ASP A 48 9.86 2.47 11.80
C ASP A 48 10.22 1.97 10.41
N ASP A 49 9.27 1.87 9.48
CA ASP A 49 9.48 1.36 8.12
C ASP A 49 9.59 2.47 7.08
N ILE A 50 9.28 3.72 7.44
CA ILE A 50 9.22 4.84 6.49
C ILE A 50 10.57 5.15 5.84
N HIS A 51 11.67 4.84 6.52
CA HIS A 51 13.04 5.03 6.00
C HIS A 51 13.33 4.18 4.76
N ARG A 52 12.51 3.15 4.47
CA ARG A 52 12.64 2.28 3.29
C ARG A 52 11.81 2.78 2.11
N ILE A 53 11.04 3.85 2.30
CA ILE A 53 10.15 4.40 1.28
C ILE A 53 10.81 5.62 0.62
N GLU A 54 11.04 5.53 -0.68
CA GLU A 54 11.69 6.58 -1.46
C GLU A 54 10.70 7.24 -2.44
N PRO A 55 10.88 8.54 -2.76
CA PRO A 55 10.14 9.17 -3.85
C PRO A 55 10.33 8.41 -5.17
N ASN A 56 9.27 8.28 -5.96
CA ASN A 56 9.21 7.54 -7.24
C ASN A 56 9.45 6.01 -7.15
N GLN A 57 9.57 5.45 -5.94
CA GLN A 57 9.61 4.00 -5.74
C GLN A 57 8.35 3.35 -6.34
N GLN A 58 8.54 2.21 -7.02
CA GLN A 58 7.42 1.42 -7.54
C GLN A 58 6.66 0.80 -6.36
N ALA A 59 5.34 0.84 -6.44
CA ALA A 59 4.45 0.08 -5.58
C ALA A 59 3.39 -0.67 -6.42
N TYR A 60 2.74 -1.63 -5.79
CA TYR A 60 1.63 -2.39 -6.33
C TYR A 60 0.43 -2.22 -5.40
N VAL A 61 -0.68 -1.77 -5.97
CA VAL A 61 -1.94 -1.55 -5.26
C VAL A 61 -2.90 -2.66 -5.63
N THR A 62 -3.44 -3.35 -4.64
CA THR A 62 -4.48 -4.36 -4.82
C THR A 62 -5.79 -3.82 -4.28
N LEU A 63 -6.77 -3.69 -5.19
CA LEU A 63 -8.15 -3.34 -4.84
C LEU A 63 -8.94 -4.63 -4.57
N ALA A 64 -9.92 -4.58 -3.67
CA ALA A 64 -10.77 -5.73 -3.35
C ALA A 64 -11.48 -6.33 -4.59
N ASN A 65 -11.80 -5.49 -5.58
CA ASN A 65 -12.55 -5.86 -6.78
C ASN A 65 -11.66 -6.05 -8.04
N ALA A 66 -10.33 -5.98 -7.90
CA ALA A 66 -9.41 -6.09 -9.03
C ALA A 66 -8.76 -7.48 -9.10
N ASN A 67 -8.74 -8.07 -10.30
CA ASN A 67 -8.10 -9.38 -10.53
C ASN A 67 -6.57 -9.32 -10.57
N GLN A 68 -5.99 -8.14 -10.76
CA GLN A 68 -4.55 -7.94 -10.86
C GLN A 68 -4.13 -6.69 -10.06
N PRO A 69 -2.93 -6.69 -9.45
CA PRO A 69 -2.39 -5.50 -8.82
C PRO A 69 -2.11 -4.40 -9.85
N ILE A 70 -2.46 -3.17 -9.49
CA ILE A 70 -2.23 -1.97 -10.29
C ILE A 70 -0.88 -1.40 -9.90
N ARG A 71 -0.08 -1.02 -10.90
CA ARG A 71 1.21 -0.37 -10.64
C ARG A 71 0.98 1.07 -10.20
N ALA A 72 1.77 1.53 -9.24
CA ALA A 72 1.76 2.90 -8.76
C ALA A 72 3.17 3.38 -8.41
N ARG A 73 3.32 4.69 -8.24
CA ARG A 73 4.57 5.36 -7.88
C ARG A 73 4.39 6.21 -6.64
N VAL A 74 5.35 6.16 -5.72
CA VAL A 74 5.38 7.06 -4.55
C VAL A 74 5.53 8.49 -5.02
N ARG A 75 4.53 9.33 -4.72
CA ARG A 75 4.54 10.76 -5.00
C ARG A 75 5.21 11.53 -3.88
N ASN A 76 4.71 11.34 -2.67
CA ASN A 76 5.20 12.04 -1.49
C ASN A 76 4.88 11.24 -0.23
N VAL A 77 5.72 11.46 0.77
CA VAL A 77 5.55 10.95 2.13
C VAL A 77 5.24 12.14 3.03
N ALA A 78 4.11 12.10 3.71
CA ALA A 78 3.68 13.10 4.68
C ALA A 78 3.64 12.48 6.07
N LEU A 79 4.21 13.18 7.05
CA LEU A 79 4.05 12.80 8.45
C LEU A 79 2.65 13.25 8.88
N ASP A 80 1.73 12.30 9.04
CA ASP A 80 0.42 12.60 9.59
C ASP A 80 0.53 12.69 11.11
N VAL A 81 1.00 13.85 11.57
CA VAL A 81 0.95 14.21 12.97
C VAL A 81 -0.33 15.01 13.15
N GLU A 82 -1.47 14.33 13.26
CA GLU A 82 -2.72 14.96 13.67
C GLU A 82 -2.55 15.54 15.10
N ARG A 83 -2.07 16.78 15.17
CA ARG A 83 -2.01 17.55 16.41
C ARG A 83 -3.40 18.08 16.70
N GLN A 84 -4.31 17.21 17.15
CA GLN A 84 -5.58 17.68 17.67
C GLN A 84 -5.32 18.43 18.99
N PRO A 85 -5.54 19.76 19.07
CA PRO A 85 -5.32 20.49 20.30
C PRO A 85 -6.40 20.09 21.32
N ARG A 86 -6.07 19.18 22.23
CA ARG A 86 -6.95 18.72 23.29
C ARG A 86 -6.42 19.18 24.65
N ALA A 87 -7.24 19.88 25.42
CA ALA A 87 -6.96 20.14 26.82
C ALA A 87 -7.28 18.88 27.66
N GLY A 88 -6.39 18.49 28.58
CA GLY A 88 -6.65 17.44 29.57
C GLY A 88 -6.50 15.98 29.10
N PHE A 89 -5.83 15.73 27.97
CA PHE A 89 -5.62 14.38 27.47
C PHE A 89 -4.40 13.69 28.14
N PRO A 90 -4.54 12.50 28.76
CA PRO A 90 -3.44 11.82 29.45
C PRO A 90 -2.37 11.28 28.51
N ASP A 91 -1.11 11.34 28.93
CA ASP A 91 0.05 10.95 28.10
C ASP A 91 0.06 9.47 27.69
N TRP A 92 -0.56 8.59 28.46
CA TRP A 92 -0.66 7.15 28.15
C TRP A 92 -1.71 6.82 27.08
N VAL A 93 -2.59 7.78 26.75
CA VAL A 93 -3.54 7.69 25.62
C VAL A 93 -2.91 8.17 24.31
N ARG A 94 -1.64 8.61 24.31
CA ARG A 94 -0.86 8.94 23.11
C ARG A 94 -0.41 7.70 22.30
N GLN A 95 -1.10 6.57 22.41
CA GLN A 95 -0.75 5.33 21.69
C GLN A 95 -1.24 5.29 20.24
N GLN A 96 -1.86 6.36 19.74
CA GLN A 96 -2.37 6.45 18.38
C GLN A 96 -1.65 7.57 17.64
N GLN A 97 -0.93 7.40 16.53
CA GLN A 97 -0.32 6.25 15.86
C GLN A 97 0.93 6.88 15.19
N ASN A 98 2.14 6.35 15.42
CA ASN A 98 3.33 6.83 14.70
C ASN A 98 3.30 6.28 13.27
N VAL A 99 2.40 6.80 12.44
CA VAL A 99 2.26 6.44 11.03
C VAL A 99 2.56 7.64 10.15
N ALA A 100 3.14 7.37 8.99
CA ALA A 100 3.27 8.32 7.91
C ALA A 100 2.24 7.97 6.83
N SER A 101 1.63 9.00 6.25
CA SER A 101 0.81 8.87 5.05
C SER A 101 1.73 8.88 3.83
N VAL A 102 1.63 7.85 3.00
CA VAL A 102 2.33 7.76 1.72
C VAL A 102 1.30 7.89 0.60
N LEU A 103 1.44 8.93 -0.21
CA LEU A 103 0.59 9.15 -1.38
C LEU A 103 1.23 8.51 -2.61
N LEU A 104 0.43 7.76 -3.34
CA LEU A 104 0.79 7.00 -4.52
C LEU A 104 0.01 7.52 -5.72
N ILE A 105 0.68 7.66 -6.85
CA ILE A 105 0.07 7.92 -8.15
C ILE A 105 -0.05 6.57 -8.87
N PRO A 106 -1.27 6.09 -9.13
CA PRO A 106 -1.50 4.94 -10.02
C PRO A 106 -0.94 5.20 -11.43
N GLU A 107 -0.32 4.20 -12.04
CA GLU A 107 0.12 4.28 -13.44
C GLU A 107 -1.04 4.16 -14.43
N GLU A 108 -2.16 3.58 -13.97
CA GLU A 108 -3.42 3.50 -14.70
C GLU A 108 -4.52 4.18 -13.87
N PRO A 109 -5.43 4.96 -14.49
CA PRO A 109 -6.47 5.68 -13.76
C PRO A 109 -7.34 4.77 -12.90
N LEU A 110 -7.72 5.24 -11.72
CA LEU A 110 -8.57 4.47 -10.82
C LEU A 110 -10.04 4.92 -10.94
N PRO A 111 -11.00 3.98 -10.91
CA PRO A 111 -12.41 4.32 -10.85
C PRO A 111 -12.74 5.17 -9.62
N ALA A 112 -13.51 6.23 -9.82
CA ALA A 112 -14.01 7.11 -8.75
C ALA A 112 -14.74 6.36 -7.63
N ASP A 113 -15.44 5.29 -7.98
CA ASP A 113 -16.21 4.46 -7.02
C ASP A 113 -15.32 3.74 -6.00
N ASN A 114 -13.99 3.68 -6.20
CA ASN A 114 -13.06 3.10 -5.23
C ASN A 114 -12.61 4.09 -4.14
N VAL A 115 -13.00 5.37 -4.22
CA VAL A 115 -12.62 6.37 -3.22
C VAL A 115 -13.17 5.96 -1.83
N GLY A 116 -12.28 5.89 -0.84
CA GLY A 116 -12.61 5.47 0.52
C GLY A 116 -12.70 3.96 0.73
N MET A 117 -12.49 3.14 -0.31
CA MET A 117 -12.38 1.69 -0.16
C MET A 117 -11.00 1.30 0.37
N PRO A 118 -10.91 0.21 1.17
CA PRO A 118 -9.63 -0.30 1.62
C PRO A 118 -8.81 -0.84 0.45
N VAL A 119 -7.51 -0.64 0.52
CA VAL A 119 -6.54 -1.09 -0.49
C VAL A 119 -5.33 -1.71 0.19
N ASP A 120 -4.76 -2.73 -0.45
CA ASP A 120 -3.48 -3.30 -0.02
C ASP A 120 -2.36 -2.73 -0.88
N VAL A 121 -1.29 -2.26 -0.22
CA VAL A 121 -0.14 -1.64 -0.90
C VAL A 121 1.12 -2.45 -0.61
N ARG A 122 1.85 -2.77 -1.67
CA ARG A 122 3.16 -3.41 -1.60
C ARG A 122 4.21 -2.56 -2.29
N PHE A 123 5.14 -2.01 -1.52
CA PHE A 123 6.28 -1.27 -2.06
C PHE A 123 7.30 -2.26 -2.63
N ALA A 124 7.78 -2.00 -3.85
CA ALA A 124 8.88 -2.77 -4.42
C ALA A 124 10.16 -2.47 -3.64
N GLU A 125 10.97 -3.48 -3.31
CA GLU A 125 12.24 -3.24 -2.64
C GLU A 125 13.10 -2.28 -3.46
N ALA A 126 13.68 -1.27 -2.81
CA ALA A 126 14.59 -0.35 -3.48
C ALA A 126 15.70 -1.17 -4.14
N PRO A 127 16.07 -0.88 -5.41
CA PRO A 127 17.15 -1.59 -6.06
C PRO A 127 18.48 -1.17 -5.43
N LEU A 128 18.82 -1.78 -4.30
CA LEU A 128 20.18 -1.81 -3.78
C LEU A 128 21.01 -2.70 -4.71
N LEU A 129 21.30 -2.22 -5.92
CA LEU A 129 22.24 -2.84 -6.88
C LEU A 129 22.16 -4.37 -6.95
N THR A 130 20.97 -4.98 -6.96
CA THR A 130 20.83 -6.39 -7.32
C THR A 130 20.51 -6.50 -8.80
N ALA A 131 21.43 -6.03 -9.62
CA ALA A 131 21.55 -6.51 -10.98
C ALA A 131 22.03 -7.97 -10.92
N VAL A 132 21.15 -8.90 -10.56
CA VAL A 132 21.13 -10.36 -10.80
C VAL A 132 19.99 -10.92 -9.92
N SER A 133 18.78 -11.08 -10.48
CA SER A 133 17.91 -12.26 -10.24
C SER A 133 16.49 -12.12 -10.83
N GLU A 134 16.28 -11.39 -11.93
CA GLU A 134 14.99 -11.46 -12.66
C GLU A 134 14.78 -12.80 -13.41
N ARG A 135 15.67 -13.79 -13.26
CA ARG A 135 15.62 -15.07 -14.00
C ARG A 135 15.33 -16.32 -13.16
N ILE A 136 15.12 -16.22 -11.84
CA ILE A 136 14.93 -17.43 -10.99
C ILE A 136 13.44 -17.74 -10.72
N TRP A 137 12.52 -16.77 -10.81
CA TRP A 137 11.13 -16.97 -10.42
C TRP A 137 10.23 -17.72 -11.42
N GLN A 138 10.72 -18.04 -12.63
CA GLN A 138 9.98 -18.83 -13.62
C GLN A 138 10.28 -20.36 -13.54
N GLY A 139 10.94 -20.84 -12.48
CA GLY A 139 11.49 -22.21 -12.45
C GLY A 139 11.21 -23.08 -11.22
N VAL A 140 10.28 -22.74 -10.31
CA VAL A 140 10.15 -23.48 -9.02
C VAL A 140 8.76 -24.09 -8.74
N SER A 141 7.84 -24.14 -9.72
CA SER A 141 6.53 -24.79 -9.51
C SER A 141 6.35 -26.19 -10.14
N SER A 142 7.42 -26.87 -10.59
CA SER A 142 7.28 -28.18 -11.26
C SER A 142 8.15 -29.34 -10.75
N ILE A 143 8.74 -29.28 -9.54
CA ILE A 143 9.39 -30.46 -8.93
C ILE A 143 9.06 -30.56 -7.43
N ALA A 144 7.81 -30.91 -7.11
CA ALA A 144 7.44 -31.36 -5.76
C ALA A 144 6.46 -32.56 -5.79
N ARG A 145 6.48 -33.35 -6.87
CA ARG A 145 5.79 -34.65 -6.97
C ARG A 145 6.59 -35.61 -7.82
N LEU A 146 7.74 -36.05 -7.32
CA LEU A 146 8.45 -37.29 -7.71
C LEU A 146 9.71 -37.36 -6.84
N GLY A 147 9.71 -38.22 -5.82
CA GLY A 147 10.87 -38.39 -4.94
C GLY A 147 10.60 -38.90 -3.52
N GLY A 148 9.42 -39.47 -3.24
CA GLY A 148 9.28 -40.39 -2.12
C GLY A 148 9.83 -41.75 -2.53
N ASN A 149 10.82 -42.25 -1.78
CA ASN A 149 11.52 -43.54 -1.90
C ASN A 149 12.65 -43.65 -2.94
N ALA A 150 13.83 -43.12 -2.60
CA ALA A 150 15.12 -43.75 -2.93
C ALA A 150 16.25 -43.12 -2.08
N TYR A 151 16.15 -43.23 -0.75
CA TYR A 151 17.30 -43.03 0.14
C TYR A 151 17.82 -44.41 0.56
N ARG A 152 19.14 -44.60 0.40
CA ARG A 152 19.98 -45.76 0.76
C ARG A 152 20.22 -46.80 -0.34
N SER A 153 21.16 -46.49 -1.23
CA SER A 153 22.14 -47.46 -1.77
C SER A 153 23.16 -46.79 -2.70
N VAL A 154 23.85 -45.73 -2.25
CA VAL A 154 25.12 -45.29 -2.84
C VAL A 154 25.94 -44.61 -1.73
N MET A 155 26.51 -45.44 -0.86
CA MET A 155 27.72 -45.10 -0.11
C MET A 155 28.51 -46.40 -0.13
N GLU A 156 29.04 -46.63 -1.33
CA GLU A 156 30.06 -47.61 -1.63
C GLU A 156 31.38 -47.05 -1.07
N ASP A 157 32.08 -47.92 -0.37
CA ASP A 157 33.53 -48.06 -0.32
C ASP A 157 34.36 -46.83 -0.72
N ASP A 158 34.99 -46.21 0.28
CA ASP A 158 36.40 -45.81 0.22
C ASP A 158 36.83 -45.37 1.62
N ASP A 159 37.50 -46.27 2.35
CA ASP A 159 38.65 -45.90 3.18
C ASP A 159 39.55 -47.13 3.36
N GLU A 160 40.70 -47.03 2.72
CA GLU A 160 41.78 -48.00 2.55
C GLU A 160 42.68 -48.11 3.80
N ILE A 161 42.86 -49.35 4.26
CA ILE A 161 44.08 -50.03 4.77
C ILE A 161 45.22 -49.20 5.43
N THR A 162 45.62 -49.62 6.65
CA THR A 162 46.98 -49.85 7.24
C THR A 162 46.94 -49.58 8.76
N ASN A 163 47.52 -50.33 9.69
CA ASN A 163 48.70 -51.19 9.68
C ASN A 163 48.70 -52.19 10.87
N GLU A 164 49.51 -53.24 10.70
CA GLU A 164 49.76 -54.42 11.54
C GLU A 164 50.33 -54.16 12.95
N SER A 165 50.00 -55.04 13.90
CA SER A 165 50.92 -55.97 14.61
C SER A 165 50.23 -56.67 15.78
#